data_AF-A0A5C6ALG6-F1
#
_entry.id   AF-A0A5C6ALG6-F1
#
_cell.length_a   1.000
_cell.length_b   1.000
_cell.length_c   1.000
_cell.angle_alpha   90.00
_cell.angle_beta   90.00
_cell.angle_gamma   90.00
#
_symmetry.space_group_name_H-M   'P 1'
#
loop_
_entity.id
_entity.type
_entity.pdbx_description
1 polymer ?
#
loop_
_entity_poly.entity_id
_entity_poly.type
_entity_poly.pdbx_seq_one_letter_code
_entity_poly.pdbx_strand_id
1 'polypeptide(L)'
;MSHEAPGHHISSPQLLWATFAALVALTLLTVAVSTVSLKDFPVQYVLPMVYDHPMDVSWLDMPITLGIATVKALLVAVIFMHLQHDKLFNSAILIGAMVFLVLFLGMTVLDSHEYDPQIDSYQQDRAAEANP
;
A
#
# COMPACT_ATOMS: atom_id res chain seq x y z
N MET A 1 -52.22 -16.88 5.97
CA MET A 1 -51.13 -16.51 5.06
C MET A 1 -50.14 -15.68 5.86
N SER A 2 -49.16 -16.35 6.48
CA SER A 2 -48.10 -15.71 7.26
C SER A 2 -46.99 -15.30 6.31
N HIS A 3 -46.78 -13.99 6.18
CA HIS A 3 -45.62 -13.44 5.47
C HIS A 3 -44.40 -13.60 6.38
N GLU A 4 -43.57 -14.60 6.11
CA GLU A 4 -42.25 -14.71 6.71
C GLU A 4 -41.39 -13.56 6.15
N ALA A 5 -40.92 -12.68 7.03
CA ALA A 5 -39.96 -11.65 6.68
C ALA A 5 -38.60 -12.32 6.46
N PRO A 6 -37.99 -12.22 5.25
CA PRO A 6 -36.72 -12.86 4.96
C PRO A 6 -35.63 -12.26 5.86
N GLY A 7 -34.99 -13.12 6.66
CA GLY A 7 -33.93 -12.76 7.59
C GLY A 7 -32.81 -11.98 6.90
N HIS A 8 -32.60 -10.77 7.38
CA HIS A 8 -31.66 -9.79 6.85
C HIS A 8 -30.23 -10.17 7.26
N HIS A 9 -29.57 -11.02 6.46
CA HIS A 9 -28.15 -11.35 6.61
C HIS A 9 -27.29 -10.16 6.20
N ILE A 10 -27.13 -9.20 7.10
CA ILE A 10 -26.04 -8.22 7.04
C ILE A 10 -24.97 -8.67 8.05
N SER A 11 -23.72 -8.58 7.62
CA SER A 11 -22.48 -8.89 8.35
C SER A 11 -22.59 -8.53 9.84
N SER A 12 -22.18 -9.43 10.73
CA SER A 12 -22.34 -9.22 12.17
C SER A 12 -21.73 -7.85 12.55
N PRO A 13 -22.46 -6.99 13.28
CA PRO A 13 -21.98 -5.65 13.63
C PRO A 13 -20.61 -5.66 14.32
N GLN A 14 -20.29 -6.77 14.98
CA GLN A 14 -19.01 -7.04 15.62
C GLN A 14 -17.85 -7.18 14.63
N LEU A 15 -18.06 -7.85 13.48
CA LEU A 15 -17.01 -8.01 12.47
C LEU A 15 -16.62 -6.65 11.88
N LEU A 16 -17.60 -5.77 11.63
CA LEU A 16 -17.36 -4.43 11.10
C LEU A 16 -16.54 -3.58 12.08
N TRP A 17 -16.91 -3.57 13.36
CA TRP A 17 -16.17 -2.84 14.39
C TRP A 17 -14.76 -3.39 14.62
N ALA A 18 -14.60 -4.72 14.61
CA ALA A 18 -13.29 -5.36 14.73
C ALA A 18 -12.38 -4.99 13.55
N THR A 19 -12.91 -5.06 12.32
CA THR A 19 -12.14 -4.72 11.12
C THR A 19 -11.81 -3.23 11.09
N PHE A 20 -12.74 -2.35 11.47
CA PHE A 20 -12.48 -0.93 11.62
C PHE A 20 -11.34 -0.66 12.60
N ALA A 21 -11.39 -1.25 13.80
CA ALA A 21 -10.32 -1.11 14.79
C ALA A 21 -8.98 -1.65 14.27
N ALA A 22 -9.00 -2.79 13.57
CA ALA A 22 -7.81 -3.35 12.93
C ALA A 22 -7.24 -2.40 11.86
N LEU A 23 -8.08 -1.79 11.02
CA LEU A 23 -7.65 -0.85 10.00
C LEU A 23 -7.06 0.43 10.60
N VAL A 24 -7.65 0.94 11.69
CA VAL A 24 -7.11 2.06 12.44
C VAL A 24 -5.76 1.69 13.04
N ALA A 25 -5.65 0.52 13.69
CA ALA A 25 -4.40 0.03 14.26
C ALA A 25 -3.31 -0.15 13.20
N LEU A 26 -3.63 -0.75 12.04
CA LEU A 26 -2.69 -0.89 10.93
C LEU A 26 -2.27 0.48 10.38
N THR A 27 -3.16 1.48 10.37
CA THR A 27 -2.81 2.84 9.94
C THR A 27 -1.88 3.52 10.93
N LEU A 28 -2.18 3.43 12.23
CA LEU A 28 -1.31 3.94 13.29
C LEU A 28 0.04 3.22 13.28
N LEU A 29 0.06 1.92 13.01
CA LEU A 29 1.28 1.15 12.84
C LEU A 29 2.08 1.63 11.63
N THR A 30 1.45 1.86 10.47
CA THR A 30 2.13 2.44 9.31
C THR A 30 2.70 3.82 9.61
N VAL A 31 1.95 4.69 10.32
CA VAL A 31 2.46 6.00 10.74
C VAL A 31 3.62 5.84 11.71
N ALA A 32 3.51 4.98 12.71
CA ALA A 32 4.58 4.72 13.68
C ALA A 32 5.86 4.22 13.00
N VAL A 33 5.72 3.25 12.07
CA VAL A 33 6.81 2.74 11.22
C VAL A 33 7.38 3.84 10.32
N SER A 34 6.54 4.75 9.81
CA SER A 34 6.99 5.85 8.96
C SER A 34 7.67 6.97 9.73
N THR A 35 7.31 7.19 11.00
CA THR A 35 7.89 8.27 11.84
C THR A 35 9.21 7.88 12.50
N VAL A 36 9.49 6.59 12.59
CA VAL A 36 10.67 6.04 13.25
C VAL A 36 11.48 5.33 12.17
N SER A 37 12.60 5.93 11.74
CA SER A 37 13.51 5.26 10.81
C SER A 37 13.88 3.87 11.34
N LEU A 38 13.99 2.85 10.49
CA LEU A 38 14.27 1.46 10.90
C LEU A 38 15.49 1.29 11.82
N LYS A 39 16.41 2.27 11.84
CA LYS A 39 17.53 2.36 12.79
C LYS A 39 17.12 2.42 14.26
N ASP A 40 15.99 3.04 14.56
CA ASP A 40 15.44 3.16 15.93
C ASP A 40 14.38 2.06 16.22
N PHE A 41 13.95 1.33 15.18
CA PHE A 41 12.96 0.27 15.29
C PHE A 41 13.61 -1.03 15.79
N PRO A 42 12.93 -1.84 16.62
CA PRO A 42 13.50 -3.06 17.18
C PRO A 42 13.80 -4.20 16.18
N VAL A 43 13.77 -3.93 14.87
CA VAL A 43 14.19 -4.88 13.83
C VAL A 43 15.68 -5.23 13.99
N GLN A 44 16.49 -4.30 14.52
CA GLN A 44 17.88 -4.53 14.88
C GLN A 44 18.08 -5.47 16.09
N TYR A 45 17.03 -5.87 16.84
CA TYR A 45 17.16 -6.91 17.87
C TYR A 45 16.93 -8.34 17.32
N VAL A 46 16.25 -8.49 16.18
CA VAL A 46 15.99 -9.81 15.54
C VAL A 46 17.09 -10.18 14.54
N LEU A 47 17.62 -9.20 13.80
CA LEU A 47 18.68 -9.39 12.80
C LEU A 47 20.07 -9.86 13.32
N PRO A 48 20.54 -9.57 14.56
CA PRO A 48 21.85 -10.01 15.04
C PRO A 48 21.92 -11.52 15.31
N MET A 49 20.80 -12.24 15.19
CA MET A 49 20.79 -13.70 15.14
C MET A 49 21.34 -14.26 13.82
N VAL A 50 21.45 -13.43 12.77
CA VAL A 50 21.83 -13.84 11.40
C VAL A 50 23.00 -13.04 10.82
N TYR A 51 23.28 -11.81 11.27
CA TYR A 51 24.39 -10.97 10.74
C TYR A 51 25.20 -10.26 11.85
N ASP A 52 26.52 -10.34 11.77
CA ASP A 52 27.51 -9.86 12.76
C ASP A 52 27.91 -8.36 12.57
N HIS A 53 27.37 -7.69 11.55
CA HIS A 53 27.67 -6.27 11.25
C HIS A 53 26.38 -5.45 11.15
N PRO A 54 26.37 -4.19 11.64
CA PRO A 54 25.21 -3.30 11.50
C PRO A 54 25.01 -2.96 10.02
N MET A 55 24.07 -3.64 9.37
CA MET A 55 23.68 -3.38 7.99
C MET A 55 22.78 -2.14 7.95
N ASP A 56 23.04 -1.21 7.03
CA ASP A 56 22.14 -0.09 6.79
C ASP A 56 20.85 -0.61 6.17
N VAL A 57 19.82 -0.81 6.99
CA VAL A 57 18.50 -1.31 6.59
C VAL A 57 17.57 -0.21 6.10
N SER A 58 18.05 1.03 5.92
CA SER A 58 17.20 2.13 5.45
C SER A 58 16.54 1.87 4.08
N TRP A 59 17.12 1.03 3.23
CA TRP A 59 16.48 0.63 1.96
C TRP A 59 15.20 -0.21 2.16
N LEU A 60 15.00 -0.80 3.35
CA LEU A 60 13.79 -1.56 3.70
C LEU A 60 12.66 -0.66 4.23
N ASP A 61 12.90 0.61 4.55
CA ASP A 61 11.90 1.53 5.12
C ASP A 61 10.66 1.61 4.21
N MET A 62 10.88 1.82 2.91
CA MET A 62 9.82 1.97 1.91
C MET A 62 9.08 0.65 1.60
N PRO A 63 9.77 -0.47 1.28
CA PRO A 63 9.12 -1.76 1.08
C PRO A 63 8.30 -2.26 2.27
N ILE A 64 8.78 -2.07 3.50
CA ILE A 64 8.06 -2.49 4.71
C ILE A 64 6.80 -1.66 4.89
N THR A 65 6.91 -0.33 4.77
CA THR A 65 5.77 0.59 4.88
C THR A 65 4.71 0.26 3.82
N LEU A 66 5.13 0.06 2.57
CA LEU A 66 4.25 -0.35 1.47
C LEU A 66 3.63 -1.73 1.70
N GLY A 67 4.38 -2.68 2.26
CA GLY A 67 3.90 -4.01 2.62
C GLY A 67 2.76 -3.96 3.64
N ILE A 68 2.93 -3.19 4.73
CA ILE A 68 1.89 -2.99 5.76
C ILE A 68 0.64 -2.35 5.13
N ALA A 69 0.82 -1.33 4.29
CA ALA A 69 -0.28 -0.69 3.58
C ALA A 69 -1.02 -1.66 2.63
N THR A 70 -0.29 -2.55 1.97
CA THR A 70 -0.87 -3.59 1.10
C THR A 70 -1.70 -4.59 1.89
N VAL A 71 -1.20 -5.05 3.04
CA VAL A 71 -1.96 -5.94 3.94
C VAL A 71 -3.26 -5.29 4.39
N LYS A 72 -3.22 -3.99 4.75
CA LYS A 72 -4.42 -3.22 5.07
C LYS A 72 -5.42 -3.21 3.91
N ALA A 73 -4.96 -2.93 2.68
CA ALA A 73 -5.81 -2.92 1.50
C ALA A 73 -6.45 -4.29 1.22
N LEU A 74 -5.68 -5.37 1.39
CA LEU A 74 -6.17 -6.74 1.25
C LEU A 74 -7.22 -7.08 2.33
N LEU A 75 -7.03 -6.66 3.58
CA LEU A 75 -8.01 -6.85 4.65
C LEU A 75 -9.35 -6.20 4.30
N VAL A 76 -9.32 -4.97 3.76
CA VAL A 76 -10.52 -4.27 3.27
C VAL A 76 -11.17 -5.04 2.12
N ALA A 77 -10.38 -5.48 1.14
CA ALA A 77 -10.89 -6.19 -0.03
C ALA A 77 -11.56 -7.53 0.37
N VAL A 78 -10.94 -8.30 1.27
CA VAL A 78 -11.45 -9.60 1.69
C VAL A 78 -12.72 -9.45 2.56
N ILE A 79 -12.72 -8.53 3.53
CA ILE A 79 -13.79 -8.41 4.53
C ILE A 79 -14.89 -7.45 4.09
N PHE A 80 -14.56 -6.21 3.72
CA PHE A 80 -15.55 -5.17 3.41
C PHE A 80 -16.10 -5.27 1.99
N MET A 81 -15.27 -5.65 1.01
CA MET A 81 -15.78 -5.93 -0.34
C MET A 81 -16.36 -7.35 -0.46
N HIS A 82 -16.41 -8.10 0.64
CA HIS A 82 -16.97 -9.45 0.70
C HIS A 82 -16.37 -10.43 -0.32
N LEU A 83 -15.16 -10.20 -0.84
CA LEU A 83 -14.54 -11.06 -1.86
C LEU A 83 -14.48 -12.53 -1.48
N GLN A 84 -14.33 -12.85 -0.19
CA GLN A 84 -14.33 -14.23 0.28
C GLN A 84 -15.67 -14.96 0.06
N HIS A 85 -16.78 -14.22 0.08
CA HIS A 85 -18.14 -14.77 0.00
C HIS A 85 -18.88 -14.37 -1.29
N ASP A 86 -18.24 -13.56 -2.15
CA ASP A 86 -18.81 -13.11 -3.42
C ASP A 86 -18.47 -14.07 -4.58
N LYS A 87 -19.07 -13.84 -5.75
CA LYS A 87 -18.83 -14.61 -6.97
C LYS A 87 -17.39 -14.36 -7.45
N LEU A 88 -16.77 -15.43 -7.94
CA LEU A 88 -15.43 -15.39 -8.58
C LEU A 88 -15.28 -14.30 -9.64
N PHE A 89 -16.39 -13.90 -10.27
CA PHE A 89 -16.46 -12.80 -11.24
C PHE A 89 -15.96 -11.45 -10.68
N ASN A 90 -16.34 -11.08 -9.44
CA ASN A 90 -15.92 -9.80 -8.86
C ASN A 90 -14.42 -9.79 -8.54
N SER A 91 -13.89 -10.93 -8.07
CA SER A 91 -12.44 -11.10 -7.86
C SER A 91 -11.67 -11.04 -9.19
N ALA A 92 -12.19 -11.67 -10.26
CA ALA A 92 -11.59 -11.62 -11.58
C ALA A 92 -11.53 -10.19 -12.14
N ILE A 93 -12.60 -9.39 -11.95
CA ILE A 93 -12.62 -7.97 -12.32
C ILE A 93 -11.59 -7.19 -11.51
N LEU A 94 -11.50 -7.40 -10.19
CA LEU A 94 -10.52 -6.72 -9.34
C LEU A 94 -9.08 -7.02 -9.77
N ILE A 95 -8.76 -8.29 -10.05
CA ILE A 95 -7.44 -8.70 -10.52
C ILE A 95 -7.17 -8.08 -11.89
N GLY A 96 -8.14 -8.11 -12.81
CA GLY A 96 -8.04 -7.44 -14.11
C GLY A 96 -7.76 -5.95 -13.96
N ALA A 97 -8.49 -5.25 -13.09
CA ALA A 97 -8.29 -3.84 -12.80
C ALA A 97 -6.89 -3.58 -12.19
N MET A 98 -6.39 -4.47 -11.33
CA MET A 98 -5.05 -4.36 -10.74
C MET A 98 -3.95 -4.52 -11.80
N VAL A 99 -4.11 -5.46 -12.73
CA VAL A 99 -3.15 -5.64 -13.84
C VAL A 99 -3.13 -4.40 -14.73
N PHE A 100 -4.29 -3.88 -15.13
CA PHE A 100 -4.35 -2.65 -15.93
C PHE A 100 -3.81 -1.44 -15.17
N LEU A 101 -4.07 -1.32 -13.85
CA LEU A 101 -3.51 -0.27 -13.02
C LEU A 101 -1.98 -0.30 -13.03
N VAL A 102 -1.37 -1.47 -12.79
CA VAL A 102 0.09 -1.63 -12.80
C VAL A 102 0.67 -1.35 -14.18
N LEU A 103 0.01 -1.81 -15.24
CA LEU A 103 0.44 -1.57 -16.62
C LEU A 103 0.43 -0.06 -16.93
N PHE A 104 -0.68 0.63 -16.64
CA PHE A 104 -0.79 2.08 -16.89
C PHE A 104 0.17 2.89 -16.03
N LEU A 105 0.27 2.59 -14.73
CA LEU A 105 1.24 3.27 -13.85
C LEU A 105 2.68 3.02 -14.32
N GLY A 106 3.01 1.78 -14.68
CA GLY A 106 4.33 1.42 -15.19
C GLY A 106 4.68 2.18 -16.47
N MET A 107 3.74 2.26 -17.43
CA MET A 107 3.96 3.06 -18.64
C MET A 107 4.10 4.54 -18.33
N THR A 108 3.30 5.12 -17.43
CA THR A 108 3.44 6.54 -17.06
C THR A 108 4.76 6.86 -16.36
N VAL A 109 5.29 5.93 -15.55
CA VAL A 109 6.60 6.09 -14.91
C VAL A 109 7.72 5.99 -15.94
N LEU A 110 7.63 5.03 -16.88
CA LEU A 110 8.61 4.89 -17.95
C LEU A 110 8.62 6.12 -18.87
N ASP A 111 7.44 6.65 -19.19
CA ASP A 111 7.28 7.88 -19.96
C ASP A 111 7.91 9.06 -19.21
N SER A 112 7.63 9.24 -17.91
CA SER A 112 8.21 10.31 -17.10
C SER A 112 9.75 10.26 -17.10
N HIS A 113 10.33 9.08 -16.91
CA HIS A 113 11.78 8.89 -16.83
C HIS A 113 12.51 9.19 -18.17
N GLU A 114 11.83 9.05 -19.31
CA GLU A 114 12.42 9.39 -20.61
C GLU A 114 12.51 10.91 -20.84
N TYR A 115 11.61 11.71 -20.25
CA TYR A 115 11.60 13.17 -20.40
C TYR A 115 12.55 13.91 -19.44
N ASP A 116 12.99 13.28 -18.33
CA ASP A 116 13.89 13.86 -17.33
C ASP A 116 15.12 14.60 -17.92
N PRO A 117 15.94 13.99 -18.81
CA PRO A 117 17.15 14.66 -19.33
C PRO A 117 16.82 15.91 -20.16
N GLN A 118 15.68 15.91 -20.85
CA GLN A 118 15.26 17.05 -21.65
C GLN A 118 14.84 18.22 -20.76
N ILE A 119 14.11 17.96 -19.67
CA ILE A 119 13.72 18.99 -18.69
C ILE A 119 14.97 19.59 -18.04
N ASP A 120 15.94 18.77 -17.65
CA ASP A 120 17.18 19.23 -17.03
C ASP A 120 17.96 20.16 -17.96
N SER A 121 18.06 19.84 -19.25
CA SER A 121 18.72 20.73 -20.22
C SER A 121 18.02 22.08 -20.36
N TYR A 122 16.67 22.10 -20.43
CA TYR A 122 15.91 23.34 -20.51
C TYR A 122 16.08 24.19 -19.24
N GLN A 123 16.14 23.57 -18.06
CA GLN A 123 16.38 24.29 -16.80
C GLN A 123 17.79 24.88 -16.75
N GLN A 124 18.80 24.15 -17.22
CA GLN A 124 20.19 24.61 -17.25
C GLN A 124 20.35 25.80 -18.21
N ASP A 125 19.78 25.72 -19.41
CA ASP A 125 19.83 26.81 -20.39
C ASP A 125 19.14 28.08 -19.85
N ARG A 126 17.97 27.92 -19.22
CA ARG A 126 17.26 29.02 -18.55
C ARG A 126 18.03 29.62 -17.39
N ALA A 127 18.73 28.80 -16.61
CA ALA A 127 19.56 29.27 -15.50
C ALA A 127 20.80 30.03 -15.99
N ALA A 128 21.40 29.59 -17.10
CA ALA A 128 22.50 30.29 -17.74
C ALA A 128 22.08 31.64 -18.34
N GLU A 129 20.88 31.73 -18.92
CA GLU A 129 20.30 32.99 -19.40
C GLU A 129 19.98 33.99 -18.26
N ALA A 130 19.64 33.48 -17.07
CA ALA A 130 19.27 34.30 -15.91
C ALA A 130 20.47 34.81 -15.09
N ASN A 131 21.68 34.28 -15.33
CA ASN A 131 22.91 34.67 -14.62
C ASN A 131 24.04 34.98 -15.63
N PRO A 132 23.99 36.13 -16.32
CA PRO A 132 24.93 36.52 -17.38
C PRO A 132 26.35 36.84 -16.88
#